data_AF-A0A1F3CBZ8-F1
#
_entry.id   AF-A0A1F3CBZ8-F1
#
_cell.length_a   1.000
_cell.length_b   1.000
_cell.length_c   1.000
_cell.angle_alpha   90.00
_cell.angle_beta   90.00
_cell.angle_gamma   90.00
#
_symmetry.space_group_name_H-M   'P 1'
#
loop_
_entity.id
_entity.type
_entity.pdbx_description
1 polymer ?
#
loop_
_entity_poly.entity_id
_entity_poly.type
_entity_poly.pdbx_seq_one_letter_code
_entity_poly.pdbx_strand_id
1 'polypeptide(L)'
;MVSDGDQGATEMKRLAGAIAVLLTISVLAQVRAEAAILIQTVRSLAENTLGTGTVKSVRTVDVGATVLISWESVTYKAANSAAATRELLYAEAALATGAVMGPLQDVRRIRFTIQKGDRTLATGEVWRVRSLTLAFADELGGGTYKAAESKTKPVAPGGDASMAQ
;
A
#
# COMPACT_ATOMS: atom_id res chain seq x y z
N MET A 1 5.28 -20.71 -65.25
CA MET A 1 6.02 -19.79 -64.36
C MET A 1 4.99 -19.11 -63.46
N VAL A 2 4.70 -19.70 -62.30
CA VAL A 2 3.88 -19.07 -61.26
C VAL A 2 4.85 -18.26 -60.41
N SER A 3 4.57 -16.97 -60.29
CA SER A 3 5.49 -15.96 -59.77
C SER A 3 5.67 -16.10 -58.25
N ASP A 4 6.92 -16.18 -57.81
CA ASP A 4 7.45 -16.20 -56.43
C ASP A 4 6.98 -15.06 -55.49
N GLY A 5 6.10 -14.16 -55.94
CA GLY A 5 5.76 -12.91 -55.24
C GLY A 5 4.86 -13.10 -54.01
N ASP A 6 4.09 -14.19 -53.92
CA ASP A 6 3.07 -14.36 -52.87
C ASP A 6 3.61 -15.09 -51.62
N GLN A 7 4.69 -15.88 -51.78
CA GLN A 7 5.33 -16.59 -50.66
C GLN A 7 6.10 -15.63 -49.75
N GLY A 8 6.87 -14.70 -50.30
CA GLY A 8 7.64 -13.72 -49.52
C GLY A 8 6.78 -12.76 -48.69
N ALA A 9 5.62 -12.34 -49.22
CA ALA A 9 4.69 -11.49 -48.50
C ALA A 9 3.97 -12.23 -47.35
N THR A 10 3.72 -13.53 -47.54
CA THR A 10 3.11 -14.39 -46.52
C THR A 10 4.09 -14.72 -45.40
N GLU A 11 5.37 -14.97 -45.72
CA GLU A 11 6.41 -15.18 -44.72
C GLU A 11 6.74 -13.91 -43.93
N MET A 12 6.81 -12.74 -44.58
CA MET A 12 6.99 -11.45 -43.88
C MET A 12 5.87 -11.15 -42.89
N LYS A 13 4.60 -11.42 -43.27
CA LYS A 13 3.45 -11.27 -42.36
C LYS A 13 3.51 -12.25 -41.18
N ARG A 14 3.96 -13.49 -41.41
CA ARG A 14 4.15 -14.51 -40.35
C ARG A 14 5.29 -14.14 -39.41
N LEU A 15 6.41 -13.66 -39.93
CA LEU A 15 7.55 -13.17 -39.15
C LEU A 15 7.17 -11.94 -38.33
N ALA A 16 6.49 -10.96 -38.93
CA ALA A 16 6.00 -9.78 -38.21
C ALA A 16 5.00 -10.16 -37.10
N GLY A 17 4.08 -11.09 -37.36
CA GLY A 17 3.14 -11.61 -36.37
C GLY A 17 3.86 -12.33 -35.21
N ALA A 18 4.84 -13.18 -35.51
CA ALA A 18 5.62 -13.89 -34.50
C ALA A 18 6.45 -12.93 -33.62
N ILE A 19 7.07 -11.92 -34.23
CA ILE A 19 7.83 -10.89 -33.50
C ILE A 19 6.90 -10.07 -32.61
N ALA A 20 5.74 -9.66 -33.09
CA ALA A 20 4.76 -8.92 -32.29
C ALA A 20 4.30 -9.74 -31.07
N VAL A 21 4.01 -11.03 -31.25
CA VAL A 21 3.63 -11.93 -30.15
C VAL A 21 4.78 -12.07 -29.15
N LEU A 22 6.00 -12.32 -29.59
CA LEU A 22 7.17 -12.44 -28.70
C LEU A 22 7.43 -11.15 -27.92
N LEU A 23 7.32 -9.98 -28.55
CA LEU A 23 7.46 -8.68 -27.88
C LEU A 23 6.39 -8.49 -26.79
N THR A 24 5.12 -8.82 -27.08
CA THR A 24 4.05 -8.72 -26.08
C THR A 24 4.26 -9.67 -24.89
N ILE A 25 4.74 -10.89 -25.14
CA ILE A 25 5.05 -11.86 -24.08
C ILE A 25 6.16 -11.33 -23.17
N SER A 26 7.24 -10.80 -23.75
CA SER A 26 8.37 -10.25 -23.00
C SER A 26 7.96 -9.06 -22.13
N VAL A 27 7.16 -8.14 -22.66
CA VAL A 27 6.65 -6.99 -21.90
C VAL A 27 5.77 -7.45 -20.73
N LEU A 28 4.87 -8.42 -20.96
CA LEU A 28 4.02 -8.97 -19.90
C LEU A 28 4.81 -9.70 -18.81
N ALA A 29 5.87 -10.42 -19.18
CA ALA A 29 6.75 -11.10 -18.23
C ALA A 29 7.50 -10.09 -17.35
N GLN A 30 8.01 -9.01 -17.95
CA GLN A 30 8.71 -7.95 -17.23
C GLN A 30 7.79 -7.25 -16.23
N VAL A 31 6.57 -6.85 -16.66
CA VAL A 31 5.59 -6.21 -15.76
C VAL A 31 5.23 -7.11 -14.57
N ARG A 32 5.12 -8.43 -14.79
CA ARG A 32 4.86 -9.40 -13.70
C ARG A 32 6.04 -9.50 -12.72
N ALA A 33 7.27 -9.50 -13.23
CA ALA A 33 8.47 -9.55 -12.38
C ALA A 33 8.60 -8.29 -11.53
N GLU A 34 8.41 -7.10 -12.12
CA GLU A 34 8.42 -5.82 -11.41
C GLU A 34 7.33 -5.77 -10.32
N ALA A 35 6.12 -6.24 -10.64
CA ALA A 35 5.03 -6.32 -9.67
C ALA A 35 5.36 -7.28 -8.51
N ALA A 36 6.00 -8.42 -8.77
CA ALA A 36 6.39 -9.37 -7.74
C ALA A 36 7.46 -8.80 -6.79
N ILE A 37 8.45 -8.07 -7.34
CA ILE A 37 9.45 -7.36 -6.54
C ILE A 37 8.78 -6.33 -5.64
N LEU A 38 7.90 -5.48 -6.21
CA LEU A 38 7.16 -4.48 -5.46
C LEU A 38 6.32 -5.10 -4.34
N ILE A 39 5.59 -6.18 -4.63
CA ILE A 39 4.79 -6.93 -3.64
C ILE A 39 5.67 -7.40 -2.47
N GLN A 40 6.85 -7.96 -2.77
CA GLN A 40 7.77 -8.43 -1.73
C GLN A 40 8.36 -7.28 -0.92
N THR A 41 8.74 -6.18 -1.57
CA THR A 41 9.26 -4.99 -0.89
C THR A 41 8.22 -4.37 0.04
N VAL A 42 6.97 -4.20 -0.43
CA VAL A 42 5.85 -3.71 0.39
C VAL A 42 5.65 -4.59 1.61
N ARG A 43 5.64 -5.93 1.42
CA ARG A 43 5.52 -6.89 2.52
C ARG A 43 6.63 -6.69 3.55
N SER A 44 7.89 -6.67 3.11
CA SER A 44 9.03 -6.53 4.02
C SER A 44 8.99 -5.20 4.78
N LEU A 45 8.65 -4.09 4.12
CA LEU A 45 8.53 -2.79 4.79
C LEU A 45 7.42 -2.77 5.84
N ALA A 46 6.25 -3.32 5.51
CA ALA A 46 5.13 -3.42 6.44
C ALA A 46 5.46 -4.35 7.62
N GLU A 47 6.03 -5.53 7.37
CA GLU A 47 6.43 -6.50 8.40
C GLU A 47 7.58 -5.98 9.28
N ASN A 48 8.48 -5.13 8.77
CA ASN A 48 9.49 -4.47 9.60
C ASN A 48 8.88 -3.53 10.66
N THR A 49 7.68 -3.02 10.39
CA THR A 49 6.95 -2.12 11.30
C THR A 49 5.97 -2.89 12.18
N LEU A 50 5.26 -3.87 11.61
CA LEU A 50 4.21 -4.64 12.27
C LEU A 50 4.73 -5.87 13.00
N GLY A 51 5.92 -6.35 12.66
CA GLY A 51 6.47 -7.65 13.07
C GLY A 51 6.35 -8.71 11.98
N THR A 52 7.35 -9.60 11.92
CA THR A 52 7.44 -10.68 10.91
C THR A 52 6.21 -11.58 10.91
N GLY A 53 5.69 -11.90 9.72
CA GLY A 53 4.56 -12.83 9.54
C GLY A 53 3.17 -12.26 9.86
N THR A 54 3.07 -10.95 10.12
CA THR A 54 1.79 -10.27 10.38
C THR A 54 1.00 -9.98 9.11
N VAL A 55 1.69 -9.66 8.01
CA VAL A 55 1.06 -9.34 6.72
C VAL A 55 0.48 -10.62 6.10
N LYS A 56 -0.82 -10.62 5.85
CA LYS A 56 -1.57 -11.76 5.28
C LYS A 56 -1.56 -11.73 3.77
N SER A 57 -1.74 -10.57 3.16
CA SER A 57 -1.72 -10.43 1.72
C SER A 57 -1.20 -9.07 1.26
N VAL A 58 -0.57 -9.07 0.09
CA VAL A 58 -0.16 -7.86 -0.63
C VAL A 58 -0.49 -8.10 -2.10
N ARG A 59 -1.13 -7.13 -2.73
CA ARG A 59 -1.41 -7.10 -4.17
C ARG A 59 -1.18 -5.70 -4.70
N THR A 60 -0.88 -5.60 -5.98
CA THR A 60 -0.73 -4.32 -6.68
C THR A 60 -1.79 -4.22 -7.78
N VAL A 61 -2.30 -3.02 -7.99
CA VAL A 61 -3.16 -2.66 -9.12
C VAL A 61 -2.66 -1.36 -9.74
N ASP A 62 -3.22 -0.98 -10.89
CA ASP A 62 -2.83 0.24 -11.63
C ASP A 62 -1.32 0.31 -11.89
N VAL A 63 -0.74 -0.79 -12.37
CA VAL A 63 0.71 -0.89 -12.66
C VAL A 63 1.57 -0.58 -11.43
N GLY A 64 1.11 -0.96 -10.23
CA GLY A 64 1.85 -0.75 -8.98
C GLY A 64 1.56 0.57 -8.27
N ALA A 65 0.82 1.50 -8.88
CA ALA A 65 0.50 2.79 -8.27
C ALA A 65 -0.43 2.65 -7.05
N THR A 66 -1.23 1.58 -6.99
CA THR A 66 -2.09 1.27 -5.85
C THR A 66 -1.70 -0.08 -5.26
N VAL A 67 -1.46 -0.10 -3.95
CA VAL A 67 -1.20 -1.30 -3.16
C VAL A 67 -2.44 -1.67 -2.35
N LEU A 68 -2.82 -2.95 -2.39
CA LEU A 68 -3.80 -3.56 -1.50
C LEU A 68 -3.05 -4.43 -0.50
N ILE A 69 -3.21 -4.18 0.79
CA ILE A 69 -2.51 -4.92 1.85
C ILE A 69 -3.48 -5.35 2.95
N SER A 70 -3.31 -6.55 3.51
CA SER A 70 -4.01 -6.98 4.72
C SER A 70 -3.04 -7.53 5.74
N TRP A 71 -3.29 -7.28 7.03
CA TRP A 71 -2.44 -7.75 8.12
C TRP A 71 -3.22 -8.05 9.40
N GLU A 72 -2.65 -8.94 10.20
CA GLU A 72 -3.10 -9.23 11.57
C GLU A 72 -2.69 -8.09 12.51
N SER A 73 -3.64 -7.52 13.25
CA SER A 73 -3.36 -6.48 14.23
C SER A 73 -2.47 -6.99 15.36
N VAL A 74 -1.46 -6.20 15.68
CA VAL A 74 -0.55 -6.42 16.79
C VAL A 74 -0.89 -5.57 18.01
N THR A 75 -1.70 -4.52 17.83
CA THR A 75 -2.13 -3.62 18.90
C THR A 75 -3.50 -3.99 19.50
N TYR A 76 -4.33 -4.77 18.79
CA TYR A 76 -5.64 -5.19 19.28
C TYR A 76 -5.54 -6.08 20.52
N LYS A 77 -6.30 -5.72 21.56
CA LYS A 77 -6.51 -6.54 22.77
C LYS A 77 -8.00 -6.52 23.13
N ALA A 78 -8.58 -7.69 23.38
CA ALA A 78 -10.01 -7.82 23.69
C ALA A 78 -10.44 -7.08 24.97
N ALA A 79 -9.51 -6.83 25.89
CA ALA A 79 -9.77 -6.08 27.12
C ALA A 79 -9.83 -4.55 26.92
N ASN A 80 -9.41 -4.04 25.76
CA ASN A 80 -9.42 -2.60 25.48
C ASN A 80 -10.85 -2.13 25.22
N SER A 81 -11.15 -0.89 25.61
CA SER A 81 -12.37 -0.23 25.14
C SER A 81 -12.35 -0.04 23.63
N ALA A 82 -13.54 0.13 23.02
CA ALA A 82 -13.65 0.43 21.59
C ALA A 82 -12.87 1.70 21.22
N ALA A 83 -12.96 2.77 22.03
CA ALA A 83 -12.25 4.02 21.80
C ALA A 83 -10.72 3.82 21.78
N ALA A 84 -10.17 3.14 22.80
CA ALA A 84 -8.73 2.86 22.87
C ALA A 84 -8.28 1.98 21.70
N THR A 85 -9.09 0.97 21.33
CA THR A 85 -8.81 0.12 20.18
C THR A 85 -8.75 0.92 18.89
N ARG A 86 -9.66 1.87 18.67
CA ARG A 86 -9.66 2.72 17.46
C ARG A 86 -8.40 3.56 17.36
N GLU A 87 -7.97 4.17 18.45
CA GLU A 87 -6.74 4.98 18.50
C GLU A 87 -5.51 4.13 18.17
N LEU A 88 -5.42 2.94 18.77
CA LEU A 88 -4.33 1.99 18.52
C LEU A 88 -4.29 1.50 17.07
N LEU A 89 -5.44 1.11 16.52
CA LEU A 89 -5.54 0.67 15.12
C LEU A 89 -5.22 1.81 14.14
N TYR A 90 -5.58 3.05 14.46
CA TYR A 90 -5.20 4.21 13.67
C TYR A 90 -3.68 4.42 13.68
N ALA A 91 -3.05 4.37 14.85
CA ALA A 91 -1.59 4.50 14.99
C ALA A 91 -0.86 3.37 14.25
N GLU A 92 -1.33 2.13 14.39
CA GLU A 92 -0.81 0.96 13.67
C GLU A 92 -0.88 1.14 12.15
N ALA A 93 -2.04 1.58 11.64
CA ALA A 93 -2.21 1.88 10.22
C ALA A 93 -1.30 3.01 9.74
N ALA A 94 -1.17 4.08 10.51
CA ALA A 94 -0.31 5.23 10.17
C ALA A 94 1.16 4.82 10.07
N LEU A 95 1.65 4.01 11.02
CA LEU A 95 3.02 3.51 11.01
C LEU A 95 3.26 2.57 9.84
N ALA A 96 2.41 1.55 9.66
CA ALA A 96 2.59 0.54 8.61
C ALA A 96 2.52 1.15 7.21
N THR A 97 1.52 2.02 6.97
CA THR A 97 1.38 2.66 5.66
C THR A 97 2.46 3.72 5.42
N GLY A 98 2.87 4.46 6.46
CA GLY A 98 3.98 5.41 6.37
C GLY A 98 5.32 4.75 6.03
N ALA A 99 5.61 3.58 6.62
CA ALA A 99 6.80 2.79 6.32
C ALA A 99 6.86 2.30 4.87
N VAL A 100 5.72 2.09 4.23
CA VAL A 100 5.63 1.72 2.81
C VAL A 100 5.70 2.96 1.91
N MET A 101 4.89 4.00 2.18
CA MET A 101 4.80 5.17 1.32
C MET A 101 6.05 6.06 1.36
N GLY A 102 6.78 6.09 2.47
CA GLY A 102 8.02 6.85 2.61
C GLY A 102 9.06 6.50 1.53
N PRO A 103 9.51 5.24 1.44
CA PRO A 103 10.53 4.83 0.46
C PRO A 103 9.97 4.57 -0.95
N LEU A 104 8.71 4.10 -1.09
CA LEU A 104 8.17 3.70 -2.40
C LEU A 104 7.40 4.84 -3.07
N GLN A 105 8.12 5.74 -3.75
CA GLN A 105 7.54 6.97 -4.34
C GLN A 105 6.46 6.71 -5.40
N ASP A 106 6.59 5.62 -6.16
CA ASP A 106 5.62 5.25 -7.21
C ASP A 106 4.28 4.77 -6.65
N VAL A 107 4.25 4.33 -5.39
CA VAL A 107 3.00 3.99 -4.70
C VAL A 107 2.29 5.29 -4.33
N ARG A 108 1.16 5.53 -4.99
CA ARG A 108 0.32 6.73 -4.80
C ARG A 108 -0.78 6.52 -3.79
N ARG A 109 -1.24 5.27 -3.64
CA ARG A 109 -2.34 4.88 -2.77
C ARG A 109 -2.07 3.54 -2.12
N ILE A 110 -2.40 3.42 -0.84
CA ILE A 110 -2.51 2.14 -0.14
C ILE A 110 -3.96 2.00 0.31
N ARG A 111 -4.59 0.88 -0.03
CA ARG A 111 -5.84 0.43 0.59
C ARG A 111 -5.52 -0.76 1.48
N PHE A 112 -6.12 -0.81 2.66
CA PHE A 112 -5.75 -1.83 3.61
C PHE A 112 -6.92 -2.40 4.41
N THR A 113 -6.66 -3.55 5.02
CA THR A 113 -7.54 -4.24 5.95
C THR A 113 -6.74 -4.70 7.16
N ILE A 114 -7.22 -4.35 8.35
CA ILE A 114 -6.68 -4.78 9.63
C ILE A 114 -7.61 -5.83 10.20
N GLN A 115 -7.07 -7.00 10.54
CA GLN A 115 -7.84 -8.14 11.00
C GLN A 115 -7.32 -8.73 12.31
N LYS A 116 -8.16 -9.49 13.00
CA LYS A 116 -7.80 -10.36 14.12
C LYS A 116 -8.37 -11.75 13.89
N GLY A 117 -7.52 -12.70 13.54
CA GLY A 117 -7.98 -13.99 13.00
C GLY A 117 -8.83 -13.76 11.76
N ASP A 118 -10.08 -14.23 11.79
CA ASP A 118 -11.04 -14.08 10.69
C ASP A 118 -11.89 -12.80 10.77
N ARG A 119 -11.69 -11.97 11.80
CA ARG A 119 -12.48 -10.75 12.01
C ARG A 119 -11.80 -9.54 11.40
N THR A 120 -12.53 -8.77 10.61
CA THR A 120 -12.06 -7.46 10.15
C THR A 120 -12.35 -6.42 11.24
N LEU A 121 -11.31 -5.75 11.71
CA LEU A 121 -11.41 -4.69 12.72
C LEU A 121 -11.57 -3.31 12.07
N ALA A 122 -10.81 -3.08 11.00
CA ALA A 122 -10.85 -1.83 10.25
C ALA A 122 -10.45 -2.04 8.79
N THR A 123 -10.98 -1.19 7.92
CA THR A 123 -10.48 -1.01 6.55
C THR A 123 -10.09 0.44 6.37
N GLY A 124 -9.22 0.74 5.43
CA GLY A 124 -8.86 2.12 5.20
C GLY A 124 -8.07 2.36 3.94
N GLU A 125 -7.74 3.62 3.75
CA GLU A 125 -6.88 4.06 2.68
C GLU A 125 -6.06 5.28 3.07
N VAL A 126 -4.91 5.39 2.42
CA VAL A 126 -4.08 6.58 2.43
C VAL A 126 -3.63 6.88 1.01
N TRP A 127 -3.60 8.18 0.70
CA TRP A 127 -3.03 8.70 -0.53
C TRP A 127 -1.80 9.49 -0.18
N ARG A 128 -0.82 9.59 -1.09
CA ARG A 128 0.41 10.34 -0.81
C ARG A 128 0.14 11.81 -0.43
N VAL A 129 -0.95 12.37 -0.95
CA VAL A 129 -1.35 13.78 -0.75
C VAL A 129 -2.60 13.95 0.12
N ARG A 130 -3.14 12.88 0.73
CA ARG A 130 -4.32 12.97 1.60
C ARG A 130 -4.10 12.20 2.89
N SER A 131 -4.72 12.71 3.96
CA SER A 131 -4.67 12.05 5.26
C SER A 131 -5.26 10.63 5.22
N LEU A 132 -4.69 9.77 6.05
CA LEU A 132 -5.17 8.44 6.34
C LEU A 132 -6.64 8.46 6.77
N THR A 133 -7.44 7.58 6.19
CA THR A 133 -8.86 7.41 6.52
C THR A 133 -9.12 5.94 6.86
N LEU A 134 -9.76 5.69 8.00
CA LEU A 134 -10.15 4.36 8.45
C LEU A 134 -11.67 4.28 8.59
N ALA A 135 -12.25 3.13 8.26
CA ALA A 135 -13.60 2.73 8.65
C ALA A 135 -13.49 1.55 9.61
N PHE A 136 -14.10 1.68 10.78
CA PHE A 136 -14.07 0.65 11.82
C PHE A 136 -15.26 -0.31 11.69
N ALA A 137 -15.08 -1.54 12.17
CA ALA A 137 -16.17 -2.49 12.32
C ALA A 137 -17.22 -1.97 13.32
N ASP A 138 -18.46 -2.45 13.18
CA ASP A 138 -19.60 -2.01 14.01
C ASP A 138 -19.37 -2.31 15.51
N GLU A 139 -18.68 -3.42 15.82
CA GLU A 139 -18.29 -3.78 17.20
C GLU A 139 -17.33 -2.76 17.85
N LEU A 140 -16.64 -1.95 17.04
CA LEU A 140 -15.79 -0.84 17.47
C LEU A 140 -16.51 0.51 17.34
N GLY A 141 -17.84 0.51 17.26
CA GLY A 141 -18.69 1.70 17.12
C GLY A 141 -18.84 2.21 15.69
N GLY A 142 -18.30 1.50 14.70
CA GLY A 142 -18.48 1.80 13.28
C GLY A 142 -17.92 3.17 12.84
N GLY A 143 -18.34 3.56 11.62
CA GLY A 143 -18.09 4.89 11.07
C GLY A 143 -16.66 5.12 10.55
N THR A 144 -16.51 6.25 9.85
CA THR A 144 -15.23 6.68 9.27
C THR A 144 -14.51 7.63 10.20
N TYR A 145 -13.23 7.36 10.44
CA TYR A 145 -12.32 8.19 11.21
C TYR A 145 -11.21 8.74 10.31
N LYS A 146 -10.99 10.04 10.46
CA LYS A 146 -9.81 10.76 9.99
C LYS A 146 -9.22 11.38 11.24
N ALA A 147 -7.91 11.28 11.47
CA ALA A 147 -7.34 12.04 12.58
C ALA A 147 -7.68 13.52 12.39
N ALA A 148 -8.18 14.15 13.46
CA ALA A 148 -8.23 15.60 13.53
C ALA A 148 -6.80 16.12 13.29
N GLU A 149 -6.64 17.15 12.46
CA GLU A 149 -5.35 17.83 12.31
C GLU A 149 -4.80 18.10 13.71
N SER A 150 -3.60 17.60 13.98
CA SER A 150 -2.92 17.82 15.24
C SER A 150 -2.93 19.32 15.52
N LYS A 151 -3.73 19.76 16.50
CA LYS A 151 -3.59 21.09 17.10
C LYS A 151 -2.32 21.08 17.96
N THR A 152 -1.17 20.84 17.34
CA THR A 152 0.11 21.23 17.93
C THR A 152 0.14 22.75 17.88
N LYS A 153 -0.38 23.37 18.94
CA LYS A 153 -0.11 24.78 19.25
C LYS A 153 1.41 24.93 19.24
N PRO A 154 2.00 25.86 18.46
CA PRO A 154 3.43 26.07 18.49
C PRO A 154 3.85 26.33 19.93
N VAL A 155 4.72 25.50 20.49
CA VAL A 155 5.45 25.84 21.69
C VAL A 155 6.35 26.99 21.28
N ALA A 156 5.98 28.21 21.66
CA ALA A 156 6.87 29.36 21.53
C ALA A 156 8.17 29.02 22.29
N PRO A 157 9.36 29.27 21.73
CA PRO A 157 10.58 29.16 22.50
C PRO A 157 10.47 30.13 23.67
N GLY A 158 10.36 29.58 24.88
CA GLY A 158 10.38 30.35 26.12
C GLY A 158 11.70 31.10 26.19
N GLY A 159 11.61 32.42 26.10
CA GLY A 159 12.72 33.30 26.40
C GLY A 159 12.96 33.31 27.91
N ASP A 160 14.02 32.66 28.35
CA ASP A 160 14.70 32.97 29.60
C ASP A 160 16.02 33.66 29.26
N ALA A 161 15.92 34.95 28.96
CA ALA A 161 17.04 35.89 29.03
C ALA A 161 16.80 36.80 30.24
N SER A 162 17.00 36.25 31.43
CA SER A 162 17.16 37.01 32.68
C SER A 162 18.30 36.38 33.48
N MET A 163 19.54 36.60 33.02
CA MET A 163 20.66 36.73 33.94
C MET A 163 20.84 38.21 34.22
N ALA A 164 20.25 38.65 35.33
CA ALA A 164 20.67 39.84 36.04
C ALA A 164 21.31 39.36 37.33
N GLN A 165 22.64 39.43 37.40
CA GLN A 165 23.47 39.93 38.51
C GLN A 165 24.94 39.63 38.23
#